data_AF-A0A0R0A2T5-F1
#
_entry.id   AF-A0A0R0A2T5-F1
#
_cell.length_a   1.000
_cell.length_b   1.000
_cell.length_c   1.000
_cell.angle_alpha   90.00
_cell.angle_beta   90.00
_cell.angle_gamma   90.00
#
_symmetry.space_group_name_H-M   'P 1'
#
loop_
_entity.id
_entity.type
_entity.pdbx_description
1 polymer ?
#
loop_
_entity_poly.entity_id
_entity_poly.type
_entity_poly.pdbx_seq_one_letter_code
_entity_poly.pdbx_strand_id
1 'polypeptide(L)'
;MFKQLWATKHPHAAHKEAEGLSLRRTLGPWGLTALGIGAVIGGGIFVITGTAAANHAGPAIMLSFLLAAICCAFCALAYAEFASMVPVSGSAYTYTYATFGELSAWFIGWMLVLEYGVSASAVAVSWTGYFLSFLSHFDIHLPAALVNAPLDAQLKPTGAIANLPAAVLVLLLTWLCYVGIRKSSAMNMGMVILKTGLILLVIFAGWKYVDTSNWTPFIPANEGPGKYGFEGVLRGAAMVFFAYIGFEAVSVAAQESHRPQRDMPIGMLLSLVVCTVLYIAMAAVMTGLVPYTLLGTAEPVVTAVAAHPQLSWLRIIVEVGALIGLASVVLVMVIGQPRIFMIMGRDGLLPPVFTRIHPKYRTPHINTVITGIGIALLAALFPLDILGELTSMGTLIAFAAVCAGVLVLRRTQPDLPRPFRIPMAWLVCSLGVISCIALLTAMTAHNWMLMGVWTAAGFLIYFLYGIRHSKLHAENTGKGG
;
A
#
# COMPACT_ATOMS: atom_id res chain seq x y z
N MET A 1 30.40 0.35 17.74
CA MET A 1 29.53 1.17 16.86
C MET A 1 29.27 0.50 15.50
N PHE A 2 30.25 0.31 14.61
CA PHE A 2 29.97 -0.28 13.28
C PHE A 2 29.46 -1.74 13.29
N LYS A 3 29.99 -2.63 14.14
CA LYS A 3 29.48 -4.01 14.26
C LYS A 3 28.01 -4.08 14.76
N GLN A 4 27.49 -3.01 15.37
CA GLN A 4 26.14 -2.98 15.95
C GLN A 4 25.08 -2.61 14.91
N LEU A 5 25.43 -1.82 13.89
CA LEU A 5 24.53 -1.46 12.79
C LEU A 5 24.06 -2.69 11.99
N TRP A 6 24.87 -3.76 12.01
CA TRP A 6 24.64 -5.03 11.33
C TRP A 6 24.16 -6.14 12.27
N ALA A 7 23.85 -5.81 13.52
CA ALA A 7 23.38 -6.81 14.49
C ALA A 7 21.98 -7.29 14.10
N THR A 8 21.81 -8.60 13.92
CA THR A 8 20.55 -9.22 13.51
C THR A 8 19.80 -9.78 14.71
N LYS A 9 18.46 -9.78 14.62
CA LYS A 9 17.61 -10.43 15.62
C LYS A 9 17.34 -11.86 15.18
N HIS A 10 17.65 -12.83 16.03
CA HIS A 10 17.39 -14.22 15.68
C HIS A 10 15.87 -14.43 15.45
N PRO A 11 15.44 -15.14 14.38
CA PRO A 11 14.01 -15.36 14.10
C PRO A 11 13.21 -15.92 15.29
N HIS A 12 13.82 -16.80 16.09
CA HIS A 12 13.21 -17.34 17.32
C HIS A 12 13.07 -16.32 18.48
N ALA A 13 13.92 -15.28 18.55
CA ALA A 13 13.76 -14.22 19.56
C ALA A 13 12.52 -13.36 19.27
N ALA A 14 12.20 -13.14 17.99
CA ALA A 14 10.94 -12.52 17.58
C ALA A 14 9.72 -13.37 17.99
N HIS A 15 9.88 -14.70 18.11
CA HIS A 15 8.82 -15.60 18.58
C HIS A 15 8.56 -15.45 20.09
N LYS A 16 9.61 -15.36 20.92
CA LYS A 16 9.48 -15.18 22.38
C LYS A 16 8.82 -13.86 22.78
N GLU A 17 9.11 -12.76 22.07
CA GLU A 17 8.43 -11.47 22.34
C GLU A 17 6.96 -11.46 21.91
N ALA A 18 6.59 -12.32 20.95
CA ALA A 18 5.23 -12.48 20.46
C ALA A 18 4.32 -13.30 21.41
N GLU A 19 4.89 -14.12 22.30
CA GLU A 19 4.13 -14.99 23.23
C GLU A 19 3.28 -14.22 24.26
N GLY A 20 3.49 -12.91 24.44
CA GLY A 20 2.73 -12.09 25.39
C GLY A 20 1.27 -11.78 25.00
N LEU A 21 0.84 -12.08 23.76
CA LEU A 21 -0.51 -11.80 23.25
C LEU A 21 -0.97 -12.94 22.32
N SER A 22 -1.51 -14.03 22.86
CA SER A 22 -2.06 -15.12 22.05
C SER A 22 -3.37 -14.68 21.38
N LEU A 23 -3.29 -14.27 20.11
CA LEU A 23 -4.46 -14.01 19.27
C LEU A 23 -5.16 -15.33 18.93
N ARG A 24 -6.49 -15.31 18.84
CA ARG A 24 -7.28 -16.49 18.49
C ARG A 24 -7.06 -16.80 17.01
N ARG A 25 -6.59 -18.01 16.71
CA ARG A 25 -6.42 -18.48 15.32
C ARG A 25 -7.79 -18.75 14.71
N THR A 26 -8.24 -17.87 13.81
CA THR A 26 -9.57 -17.93 13.18
C THR A 26 -9.53 -17.84 11.66
N LEU A 27 -8.36 -17.55 11.07
CA LEU A 27 -8.24 -17.32 9.63
C LEU A 27 -7.67 -18.55 8.93
N GLY A 28 -8.41 -19.06 7.94
CA GLY A 28 -7.92 -20.03 6.96
C GLY A 28 -7.43 -19.35 5.68
N PRO A 29 -7.05 -20.12 4.64
CA PRO A 29 -6.49 -19.57 3.40
C PRO A 29 -7.45 -18.59 2.72
N TRP A 30 -8.75 -18.89 2.66
CA TRP A 30 -9.76 -18.01 2.07
C TRP A 30 -9.97 -16.71 2.84
N GLY A 31 -9.91 -16.77 4.18
CA GLY A 31 -9.98 -15.58 5.03
C GLY A 31 -8.77 -14.66 4.83
N LEU A 32 -7.58 -15.26 4.67
CA LEU A 32 -6.35 -14.54 4.35
C LEU A 32 -6.37 -13.97 2.93
N THR A 33 -6.88 -14.71 1.94
CA THR A 33 -7.08 -14.19 0.58
C THR A 33 -8.02 -13.00 0.58
N ALA A 34 -9.16 -13.08 1.29
CA ALA A 34 -10.09 -11.96 1.41
C ALA A 34 -9.45 -10.75 2.10
N LEU A 35 -8.62 -10.98 3.12
CA LEU A 35 -7.84 -9.92 3.78
C LEU A 35 -6.89 -9.24 2.77
N GLY A 36 -6.15 -10.02 1.99
CA GLY A 36 -5.26 -9.51 0.94
C GLY A 36 -6.03 -8.69 -0.11
N ILE A 37 -7.13 -9.23 -0.65
CA ILE A 37 -7.98 -8.53 -1.63
C ILE A 37 -8.51 -7.21 -1.05
N GLY A 38 -8.94 -7.22 0.22
CA GLY A 38 -9.45 -6.02 0.90
C GLY A 38 -8.43 -4.92 1.12
N ALA A 39 -7.16 -5.31 1.31
CA ALA A 39 -6.04 -4.38 1.47
C ALA A 39 -5.57 -3.81 0.13
N VAL A 40 -5.58 -4.64 -0.93
CA VAL A 40 -5.13 -4.29 -2.28
C VAL A 40 -6.15 -3.39 -3.01
N ILE A 41 -7.45 -3.72 -2.95
CA ILE A 41 -8.50 -2.94 -3.64
C ILE A 41 -8.77 -1.60 -2.93
N GLY A 42 -8.24 -0.52 -3.52
CA GLY A 42 -8.40 0.86 -3.05
C GLY A 42 -8.25 1.92 -4.15
N GLY A 43 -7.68 3.08 -3.80
CA GLY A 43 -7.58 4.27 -4.68
C GLY A 43 -6.82 4.02 -5.99
N GLY A 44 -5.94 3.02 -6.01
CA GLY A 44 -5.18 2.63 -7.20
C GLY A 44 -6.08 2.27 -8.38
N ILE A 45 -7.01 1.33 -8.19
CA ILE A 45 -7.90 0.89 -9.26
C ILE A 45 -8.98 1.93 -9.59
N PHE A 46 -9.51 2.61 -8.57
CA PHE A 46 -10.63 3.54 -8.71
C PHE A 46 -10.25 4.92 -9.26
N VAL A 47 -9.00 5.38 -9.11
CA VAL A 47 -8.58 6.72 -9.55
C VAL A 47 -7.30 6.68 -10.36
N ILE A 48 -6.22 6.11 -9.81
CA ILE A 48 -4.89 6.16 -10.44
C ILE A 48 -4.90 5.49 -11.82
N THR A 49 -5.69 4.44 -12.03
CA THR A 49 -5.88 3.80 -13.34
C THR A 49 -6.25 4.80 -14.43
N GLY A 50 -7.18 5.72 -14.15
CA GLY A 50 -7.66 6.69 -15.13
C GLY A 50 -6.59 7.72 -15.46
N THR A 51 -5.94 8.28 -14.43
CA THR A 51 -4.82 9.22 -14.60
C THR A 51 -3.66 8.58 -15.35
N ALA A 52 -3.30 7.35 -15.02
CA ALA A 52 -2.22 6.62 -15.68
C ALA A 52 -2.56 6.26 -17.14
N ALA A 53 -3.82 5.89 -17.43
CA ALA A 53 -4.27 5.68 -18.79
C ALA A 53 -4.26 6.99 -19.60
N ALA A 54 -4.82 8.06 -19.06
CA ALA A 54 -4.91 9.35 -19.74
C ALA A 54 -3.55 9.97 -20.03
N ASN A 55 -2.65 9.96 -19.05
CA ASN A 55 -1.41 10.76 -19.11
C ASN A 55 -0.16 9.96 -19.47
N HIS A 56 -0.18 8.62 -19.39
CA HIS A 56 1.04 7.81 -19.54
C HIS A 56 0.91 6.62 -20.49
N ALA A 57 -0.06 5.73 -20.30
CA ALA A 57 -0.04 4.43 -20.99
C ALA A 57 -1.09 4.29 -22.10
N GLY A 58 -2.14 5.12 -22.11
CA GLY A 58 -3.30 4.92 -22.99
C GLY A 58 -3.98 3.57 -22.73
N PRO A 59 -4.52 2.90 -23.77
CA PRO A 59 -5.08 1.56 -23.66
C PRO A 59 -4.05 0.52 -23.16
N ALA A 60 -2.76 0.73 -23.43
CA ALA A 60 -1.68 -0.12 -22.93
C ALA A 60 -1.46 -0.06 -21.42
N ILE A 61 -2.30 0.67 -20.66
CA ILE A 61 -2.38 0.56 -19.19
C ILE A 61 -2.62 -0.90 -18.74
N MET A 62 -3.24 -1.73 -19.58
CA MET A 62 -3.36 -3.18 -19.35
C MET A 62 -1.99 -3.87 -19.26
N LEU A 63 -1.03 -3.47 -20.10
CA LEU A 63 0.36 -3.96 -20.02
C LEU A 63 1.06 -3.41 -18.78
N SER A 64 0.80 -2.16 -18.41
CA SER A 64 1.34 -1.57 -17.17
C SER A 64 0.92 -2.36 -15.93
N PHE A 65 -0.35 -2.76 -15.83
CA PHE A 65 -0.83 -3.64 -14.77
C PHE A 65 -0.14 -5.02 -14.80
N LEU A 66 0.03 -5.61 -15.98
CA LEU A 66 0.72 -6.89 -16.11
C LEU A 66 2.19 -6.81 -15.65
N LEU A 67 2.92 -5.75 -16.02
CA LEU A 67 4.30 -5.53 -15.59
C LEU A 67 4.40 -5.34 -14.07
N ALA A 68 3.51 -4.52 -13.49
CA ALA A 68 3.43 -4.32 -12.04
C ALA A 68 3.08 -5.64 -11.30
N ALA A 69 2.16 -6.44 -11.85
CA ALA A 69 1.78 -7.75 -11.30
C ALA A 69 2.95 -8.74 -11.31
N ILE A 70 3.73 -8.78 -12.39
CA ILE A 70 4.93 -9.65 -12.49
C ILE A 70 5.96 -9.25 -11.42
N CYS A 71 6.22 -7.95 -11.25
CA CYS A 71 7.08 -7.45 -10.18
C CYS A 71 6.56 -7.87 -8.80
N CYS A 72 5.27 -7.66 -8.54
CA CYS A 72 4.62 -8.07 -7.29
C CYS A 72 4.65 -9.58 -7.08
N ALA A 73 4.57 -10.40 -8.12
CA ALA A 73 4.57 -11.85 -8.01
C ALA A 73 5.94 -12.37 -7.52
N PHE A 74 7.03 -11.84 -8.05
CA PHE A 74 8.38 -12.16 -7.55
C PHE A 74 8.54 -11.77 -6.08
N CYS A 75 8.03 -10.60 -5.69
CA CYS A 75 8.07 -10.13 -4.32
C CYS A 75 7.17 -10.96 -3.39
N ALA A 76 5.95 -11.28 -3.82
CA ALA A 76 4.99 -12.09 -3.06
C ALA A 76 5.54 -13.48 -2.75
N LEU A 77 6.28 -14.09 -3.68
CA LEU A 77 6.99 -15.35 -3.44
C LEU A 77 8.06 -15.19 -2.33
N ALA A 78 8.84 -14.11 -2.35
CA ALA A 78 9.82 -13.79 -1.31
C ALA A 78 9.17 -13.60 0.07
N TYR A 79 8.08 -12.83 0.13
CA TYR A 79 7.30 -12.66 1.34
C TYR A 79 6.68 -13.97 1.83
N ALA A 80 6.19 -14.83 0.94
CA ALA A 80 5.60 -16.12 1.31
C ALA A 80 6.63 -17.05 1.98
N GLU A 81 7.87 -17.08 1.49
CA GLU A 81 8.96 -17.83 2.13
C GLU A 81 9.22 -17.28 3.55
N PHE A 82 9.40 -15.97 3.70
CA PHE A 82 9.60 -15.35 5.01
C PHE A 82 8.44 -15.55 5.99
N ALA A 83 7.21 -15.30 5.57
CA ALA A 83 6.02 -15.44 6.40
C ALA A 83 5.80 -16.88 6.87
N SER A 84 6.20 -17.86 6.04
CA SER A 84 6.14 -19.28 6.41
C SER A 84 7.21 -19.69 7.43
N MET A 85 8.39 -19.05 7.39
CA MET A 85 9.51 -19.32 8.31
C MET A 85 9.34 -18.60 9.65
N VAL A 86 8.90 -17.34 9.61
CA VAL A 86 8.82 -16.44 10.78
C VAL A 86 7.38 -15.92 10.89
N PRO A 87 6.44 -16.73 11.43
CA PRO A 87 5.03 -16.37 11.51
C PRO A 87 4.77 -15.39 12.67
N VAL A 88 5.40 -14.22 12.60
CA VAL A 88 5.26 -13.12 13.56
C VAL A 88 4.69 -11.90 12.86
N SER A 89 3.87 -11.13 13.57
CA SER A 89 3.24 -9.92 13.04
C SER A 89 4.25 -8.77 12.99
N GLY A 90 5.07 -8.74 11.93
CA GLY A 90 6.12 -7.73 11.75
C GLY A 90 6.53 -7.41 10.31
N SER A 91 6.05 -8.17 9.32
CA SER A 91 6.25 -7.94 7.88
C SER A 91 7.72 -7.63 7.52
N ALA A 92 7.96 -6.79 6.51
CA ALA A 92 9.28 -6.47 5.97
C ALA A 92 10.26 -5.98 7.04
N TYR A 93 9.82 -5.16 8.00
CA TYR A 93 10.67 -4.67 9.09
C TYR A 93 11.35 -5.82 9.85
N THR A 94 10.58 -6.81 10.29
CA THR A 94 11.12 -7.95 11.04
C THR A 94 11.99 -8.85 10.16
N TYR A 95 11.63 -9.04 8.89
CA TYR A 95 12.43 -9.85 7.96
C TYR A 95 13.80 -9.22 7.68
N THR A 96 13.84 -7.90 7.49
CA THR A 96 15.08 -7.14 7.30
C THR A 96 15.92 -7.12 8.58
N TYR A 97 15.29 -7.04 9.77
CA TYR A 97 15.99 -7.13 11.05
C TYR A 97 16.68 -8.49 11.22
N ALA A 98 16.02 -9.57 10.83
CA ALA A 98 16.59 -10.91 10.91
C ALA A 98 17.72 -11.17 9.91
N THR A 99 17.81 -10.40 8.82
CA THR A 99 18.74 -10.67 7.71
C THR A 99 19.88 -9.66 7.59
N PHE A 100 19.56 -8.38 7.50
CA PHE A 100 20.53 -7.29 7.26
C PHE A 100 20.92 -6.54 8.54
N GLY A 101 20.14 -6.69 9.60
CA GLY A 101 20.39 -6.09 10.91
C GLY A 101 19.67 -4.78 11.14
N GLU A 102 19.96 -4.17 12.30
CA GLU A 102 19.20 -3.05 12.86
C GLU A 102 19.11 -1.82 11.94
N LEU A 103 20.21 -1.37 11.33
CA LEU A 103 20.20 -0.15 10.50
C LEU A 103 19.28 -0.31 9.28
N SER A 104 19.38 -1.46 8.62
CA SER A 104 18.54 -1.78 7.46
C SER A 104 17.08 -1.96 7.91
N ALA A 105 16.85 -2.59 9.07
CA ALA A 105 15.51 -2.73 9.63
C ALA A 105 14.89 -1.37 9.95
N TRP A 106 15.64 -0.45 10.57
CA TRP A 106 15.19 0.91 10.79
C TRP A 106 14.78 1.60 9.49
N PHE A 107 15.66 1.56 8.47
CA PHE A 107 15.39 2.18 7.18
C PHE A 107 14.12 1.61 6.54
N ILE A 108 13.96 0.28 6.52
CA ILE A 108 12.75 -0.36 5.98
C ILE A 108 11.52 -0.07 6.85
N GLY A 109 11.64 -0.05 8.17
CA GLY A 109 10.57 0.37 9.07
C GLY A 109 10.11 1.80 8.82
N TRP A 110 11.05 2.71 8.55
CA TRP A 110 10.77 4.09 8.18
C TRP A 110 10.12 4.22 6.79
N MET A 111 10.48 3.35 5.84
CA MET A 111 9.76 3.23 4.57
C MET A 111 8.34 2.69 4.75
N LEU A 112 8.12 1.74 5.68
CA LEU A 112 6.76 1.26 6.01
C LEU A 112 5.91 2.34 6.69
N VAL A 113 6.50 3.19 7.52
CA VAL A 113 5.79 4.35 8.10
C VAL A 113 5.31 5.28 6.98
N LEU A 114 6.16 5.53 5.98
CA LEU A 114 5.78 6.27 4.78
C LEU A 114 4.66 5.54 4.03
N GLU A 115 4.85 4.25 3.72
CA GLU A 115 3.89 3.44 2.99
C GLU A 115 2.49 3.54 3.59
N TYR A 116 2.30 3.18 4.86
CA TYR A 116 0.97 3.18 5.45
C TYR A 116 0.39 4.59 5.62
N GLY A 117 1.21 5.58 6.01
CA GLY A 117 0.75 6.94 6.27
C GLY A 117 0.42 7.72 4.99
N VAL A 118 1.35 7.71 4.03
CA VAL A 118 1.17 8.37 2.74
C VAL A 118 0.12 7.63 1.90
N SER A 119 0.04 6.30 1.96
CA SER A 119 -1.04 5.53 1.30
C SER A 119 -2.42 5.91 1.85
N ALA A 120 -2.59 5.97 3.18
CA ALA A 120 -3.84 6.42 3.78
C ALA A 120 -4.27 7.80 3.28
N SER A 121 -3.29 8.70 3.12
CA SER A 121 -3.49 10.04 2.60
C SER A 121 -3.89 10.02 1.13
N ALA A 122 -3.19 9.26 0.29
CA ALA A 122 -3.49 9.09 -1.13
C ALA A 122 -4.93 8.57 -1.34
N VAL A 123 -5.32 7.54 -0.60
CA VAL A 123 -6.67 6.97 -0.70
C VAL A 123 -7.74 7.95 -0.20
N ALA A 124 -7.46 8.76 0.83
CA ALA A 124 -8.38 9.80 1.27
C ALA A 124 -8.55 10.92 0.23
N VAL A 125 -7.49 11.27 -0.50
CA VAL A 125 -7.58 12.20 -1.64
C VAL A 125 -8.42 11.57 -2.76
N SER A 126 -8.22 10.29 -3.09
CA SER A 126 -9.07 9.56 -4.05
C SER A 126 -10.54 9.55 -3.64
N TRP A 127 -10.84 9.45 -2.34
CA TRP A 127 -12.21 9.49 -1.82
C TRP A 127 -12.90 10.84 -2.10
N THR A 128 -12.14 11.94 -2.12
CA THR A 128 -12.69 13.28 -2.37
C THR A 128 -13.34 13.39 -3.74
N GLY A 129 -12.73 12.85 -4.80
CA GLY A 129 -13.30 12.89 -6.15
C GLY A 129 -14.69 12.26 -6.22
N TYR A 130 -14.81 11.05 -5.69
CA TYR A 130 -16.09 10.35 -5.60
C TYR A 130 -17.10 11.06 -4.70
N PHE A 131 -16.64 11.73 -3.63
CA PHE A 131 -17.52 12.46 -2.71
C PHE A 131 -18.12 13.69 -3.38
N LEU A 132 -17.33 14.43 -4.15
CA LEU A 132 -17.81 15.57 -4.91
C LEU A 132 -18.75 15.14 -6.03
N SER A 133 -18.44 14.05 -6.76
CA SER A 133 -19.37 13.51 -7.77
C SER A 133 -20.71 13.10 -7.15
N PHE A 134 -20.70 12.47 -5.96
CA PHE A 134 -21.92 12.14 -5.25
C PHE A 134 -22.71 13.39 -4.82
N LEU A 135 -22.05 14.41 -4.26
CA LEU A 135 -22.68 15.67 -3.87
C LEU A 135 -23.30 16.44 -5.04
N SER A 136 -22.76 16.29 -6.25
CA SER A 136 -23.31 16.93 -7.45
C SER A 136 -24.75 16.51 -7.75
N HIS A 137 -25.20 15.33 -7.29
CA HIS A 137 -26.60 14.89 -7.42
C HIS A 137 -27.59 15.72 -6.58
N PHE A 138 -27.09 16.42 -5.57
CA PHE A 138 -27.87 17.30 -4.69
C PHE A 138 -27.64 18.79 -5.02
N ASP A 139 -27.01 19.09 -6.16
CA ASP A 139 -26.58 20.44 -6.56
C ASP A 139 -25.62 21.12 -5.56
N ILE A 140 -24.99 20.34 -4.67
CA ILE A 140 -24.04 20.83 -3.68
C ILE A 140 -22.64 20.92 -4.31
N HIS A 141 -22.22 22.14 -4.62
CA HIS A 141 -20.90 22.44 -5.18
C HIS A 141 -20.02 23.11 -4.13
N LEU A 142 -19.00 22.39 -3.67
CA LEU A 142 -18.02 22.94 -2.72
C LEU A 142 -16.99 23.83 -3.45
N PRO A 143 -16.52 24.93 -2.84
CA PRO A 143 -15.51 25.79 -3.45
C PRO A 143 -14.21 25.02 -3.74
N ALA A 144 -13.64 25.23 -4.94
CA ALA A 144 -12.38 24.61 -5.35
C ALA A 144 -11.23 24.82 -4.36
N ALA A 145 -11.24 25.95 -3.63
CA ALA A 145 -10.26 26.27 -2.61
C ALA A 145 -10.28 25.32 -1.39
N LEU A 146 -11.39 24.63 -1.13
CA LEU A 146 -11.59 23.78 0.05
C LEU A 146 -11.54 22.28 -0.26
N VAL A 147 -11.35 21.91 -1.53
CA VAL A 147 -11.41 20.51 -1.98
C VAL A 147 -10.17 20.08 -2.76
N ASN A 148 -9.36 21.04 -3.21
CA ASN A 148 -8.10 20.78 -3.90
C ASN A 148 -6.90 20.97 -2.98
N ALA A 149 -5.81 20.27 -3.28
CA ALA A 149 -4.55 20.45 -2.58
C ALA A 149 -3.95 21.84 -2.88
N PRO A 150 -3.39 22.54 -1.87
CA PRO A 150 -2.71 23.83 -2.05
C PRO A 150 -1.43 23.72 -2.88
N LEU A 151 -0.87 22.51 -2.98
CA LEU A 151 0.34 22.21 -3.74
C LEU A 151 -0.01 21.35 -4.96
N ASP A 152 0.57 21.66 -6.12
CA ASP A 152 0.52 20.80 -7.30
C ASP A 152 1.60 19.71 -7.26
N ALA A 153 1.68 18.90 -8.31
CA ALA A 153 2.66 17.81 -8.44
C ALA A 153 4.14 18.30 -8.48
N GLN A 154 4.37 19.61 -8.63
CA GLN A 154 5.68 20.25 -8.61
C GLN A 154 5.89 21.11 -7.35
N LEU A 155 5.02 20.97 -6.34
CA LEU A 155 4.99 21.77 -5.11
C LEU A 155 4.80 23.28 -5.34
N LYS A 156 4.17 23.66 -6.46
CA LYS A 156 3.78 25.04 -6.71
C LYS A 156 2.41 25.32 -6.08
N PRO A 157 2.20 26.54 -5.54
CA PRO A 157 0.90 26.93 -4.99
C PRO A 157 -0.17 26.92 -6.08
N THR A 158 -1.27 26.20 -5.85
CA THR A 158 -2.43 26.13 -6.76
C THR A 158 -3.46 27.22 -6.50
N GLY A 159 -3.33 27.94 -5.38
CA GLY A 159 -4.34 28.88 -4.88
C GLY A 159 -5.45 28.22 -4.07
N ALA A 160 -5.44 26.89 -3.91
CA ALA A 160 -6.30 26.21 -2.95
C ALA A 160 -5.75 26.31 -1.52
N ILE A 161 -6.63 26.11 -0.53
CA ILE A 161 -6.27 26.18 0.90
C ILE A 161 -5.90 24.77 1.39
N ALA A 162 -6.80 23.81 1.21
CA ALA A 162 -6.65 22.45 1.68
C ALA A 162 -7.73 21.55 1.05
N ASN A 163 -7.43 20.27 0.86
CA ASN A 163 -8.45 19.25 0.63
C ASN A 163 -9.12 18.88 1.96
N LEU A 164 -10.16 19.64 2.34
CA LEU A 164 -10.88 19.43 3.60
C LEU A 164 -11.64 18.10 3.64
N PRO A 165 -12.34 17.63 2.58
CA PRO A 165 -13.03 16.35 2.61
C PRO A 165 -12.11 15.17 2.97
N ALA A 166 -10.92 15.11 2.37
CA ALA A 166 -9.93 14.08 2.69
C ALA A 166 -9.46 14.16 4.15
N ALA A 167 -9.13 15.36 4.63
CA ALA A 167 -8.68 15.58 6.00
C ALA A 167 -9.74 15.21 7.03
N VAL A 168 -10.99 15.63 6.80
CA VAL A 168 -12.13 15.32 7.68
C VAL A 168 -12.38 13.82 7.72
N LEU A 169 -12.36 13.13 6.58
CA LEU A 169 -12.49 11.67 6.54
C LEU A 169 -11.42 11.00 7.40
N VAL A 170 -10.16 11.38 7.24
CA VAL A 170 -9.05 10.80 8.03
C VAL A 170 -9.27 11.05 9.51
N LEU A 171 -9.57 12.28 9.93
CA LEU A 171 -9.78 12.63 11.33
C LEU A 171 -10.97 11.86 11.95
N LEU A 172 -12.07 11.71 11.20
CA LEU A 172 -13.22 10.91 11.62
C LEU A 172 -12.84 9.44 11.83
N LEU A 173 -12.09 8.85 10.89
CA LEU A 173 -11.63 7.46 11.00
C LEU A 173 -10.56 7.29 12.10
N THR A 174 -9.71 8.29 12.33
CA THR A 174 -8.77 8.32 13.45
C THR A 174 -9.51 8.36 14.78
N TRP A 175 -10.53 9.22 14.92
CA TRP A 175 -11.38 9.27 16.10
C TRP A 175 -12.07 7.94 16.34
N LEU A 176 -12.57 7.30 15.28
CA LEU A 176 -13.18 5.98 15.32
C LEU A 176 -12.20 4.90 15.82
N CYS A 177 -10.95 4.94 15.35
CA CYS A 177 -9.88 4.06 15.82
C CYS A 177 -9.48 4.33 17.28
N TYR A 178 -9.52 5.59 17.71
CA TYR A 178 -9.20 5.99 19.08
C TYR A 178 -10.18 5.39 20.09
N VAL A 179 -11.49 5.51 19.83
CA VAL A 179 -12.57 4.95 20.67
C VAL A 179 -12.51 3.42 20.72
N GLY A 180 -11.83 2.80 19.75
CA GLY A 180 -11.53 1.38 19.75
C GLY A 180 -12.67 0.55 19.16
N ILE A 181 -12.88 0.69 17.84
CA ILE A 181 -13.65 -0.33 17.12
C ILE A 181 -12.87 -1.66 17.18
N ARG A 182 -13.40 -2.61 17.97
CA ARG A 182 -13.14 -4.03 17.75
C ARG A 182 -13.86 -4.41 16.46
N LYS A 183 -13.18 -4.29 15.32
CA LYS A 183 -13.78 -4.71 14.05
C LYS A 183 -14.05 -6.21 14.14
N SER A 184 -15.32 -6.58 14.04
CA SER A 184 -15.69 -7.97 13.77
C SER A 184 -15.10 -8.36 12.41
N SER A 185 -14.45 -9.52 12.33
CA SER A 185 -13.96 -10.11 11.09
C SER A 185 -15.04 -10.12 9.98
N ALA A 186 -16.32 -10.25 10.37
CA ALA A 186 -17.46 -10.17 9.47
C ALA A 186 -17.61 -8.81 8.76
N MET A 187 -17.34 -7.69 9.45
CA MET A 187 -17.44 -6.36 8.86
C MET A 187 -16.31 -6.13 7.84
N ASN A 188 -15.11 -6.67 8.09
CA ASN A 188 -14.02 -6.62 7.12
C ASN A 188 -14.36 -7.44 5.87
N MET A 189 -14.90 -8.64 6.05
CA MET A 189 -15.36 -9.48 4.94
C MET A 189 -16.46 -8.79 4.11
N GLY A 190 -17.43 -8.14 4.78
CA GLY A 190 -18.46 -7.35 4.10
C GLY A 190 -17.89 -6.24 3.23
N MET A 191 -16.87 -5.51 3.71
CA MET A 191 -16.19 -4.46 2.93
C MET A 191 -15.45 -5.03 1.71
N VAL A 192 -14.84 -6.21 1.82
CA VAL A 192 -14.16 -6.90 0.70
C VAL A 192 -15.16 -7.31 -0.36
N ILE A 193 -16.27 -7.93 0.05
CA ILE A 193 -17.33 -8.39 -0.85
C ILE A 193 -17.94 -7.20 -1.59
N LEU A 194 -18.22 -6.10 -0.88
CA LEU A 194 -18.78 -4.88 -1.48
C LEU A 194 -17.86 -4.33 -2.57
N LYS A 195 -16.56 -4.16 -2.30
CA LYS A 195 -15.63 -3.57 -3.28
C LYS A 195 -15.34 -4.50 -4.45
N THR A 196 -15.10 -5.78 -4.18
CA THR A 196 -14.88 -6.79 -5.23
C THR A 196 -16.12 -6.94 -6.10
N GLY A 197 -17.30 -6.98 -5.47
CA GLY A 197 -18.59 -7.04 -6.15
C GLY A 197 -18.84 -5.82 -7.02
N LEU A 198 -18.46 -4.63 -6.56
CA LEU A 198 -18.57 -3.41 -7.36
C LEU A 198 -17.71 -3.47 -8.63
N ILE A 199 -16.45 -3.92 -8.52
CA ILE A 199 -15.57 -4.05 -9.69
C ILE A 199 -16.16 -5.05 -10.69
N LEU A 200 -16.62 -6.21 -10.22
CA LEU A 200 -17.26 -7.21 -11.07
C LEU A 200 -18.52 -6.64 -11.74
N LEU A 201 -19.33 -5.89 -11.00
CA LEU A 201 -20.54 -5.25 -11.54
C LEU A 201 -20.20 -4.30 -12.70
N VAL A 202 -19.18 -3.46 -12.53
CA VAL A 202 -18.73 -2.55 -13.60
C VAL A 202 -18.20 -3.32 -14.80
N ILE A 203 -17.40 -4.36 -14.57
CA ILE A 203 -16.85 -5.18 -15.66
C ILE A 203 -17.99 -5.85 -16.46
N PHE A 204 -18.92 -6.52 -15.79
CA PHE A 204 -20.00 -7.25 -16.47
C PHE A 204 -21.02 -6.33 -17.14
N ALA A 205 -21.36 -5.20 -16.51
CA ALA A 205 -22.28 -4.23 -17.09
C ALA A 205 -21.62 -3.49 -18.27
N GLY A 206 -20.34 -3.13 -18.14
CA GLY A 206 -19.60 -2.35 -19.13
C GLY A 206 -19.13 -3.15 -20.34
N TRP A 207 -18.83 -4.45 -20.21
CA TRP A 207 -18.24 -5.27 -21.29
C TRP A 207 -19.02 -5.20 -22.61
N LYS A 208 -20.36 -5.14 -22.56
CA LYS A 208 -21.20 -5.08 -23.77
C LYS A 208 -21.09 -3.77 -24.54
N TYR A 209 -20.61 -2.70 -23.90
CA TYR A 209 -20.50 -1.35 -24.46
C TYR A 209 -19.05 -0.98 -24.78
N VAL A 210 -18.12 -1.93 -24.67
CA VAL A 210 -16.73 -1.73 -25.05
C VAL A 210 -16.62 -1.57 -26.56
N ASP A 211 -16.10 -0.42 -26.98
CA ASP A 211 -15.73 -0.16 -28.37
C ASP A 211 -14.23 -0.37 -28.54
N THR A 212 -13.85 -1.36 -29.34
CA THR A 212 -12.46 -1.72 -29.59
C THR A 212 -11.70 -0.66 -30.39
N SER A 213 -12.41 0.28 -31.04
CA SER A 213 -11.77 1.43 -31.71
C SER A 213 -11.04 2.34 -30.72
N ASN A 214 -11.51 2.42 -29.46
CA ASN A 214 -10.83 3.16 -28.39
C ASN A 214 -9.47 2.54 -28.00
N TRP A 215 -9.20 1.30 -28.42
CA TRP A 215 -7.91 0.63 -28.23
C TRP A 215 -6.97 0.79 -29.42
N THR A 216 -7.32 1.58 -30.42
CA THR A 216 -6.44 1.87 -31.57
C THR A 216 -6.04 3.35 -31.59
N PRO A 217 -4.73 3.68 -31.53
CA PRO A 217 -3.58 2.78 -31.30
C PRO A 217 -3.51 2.25 -29.86
N PHE A 218 -3.14 0.97 -29.70
CA PHE A 218 -3.10 0.32 -28.38
C PHE A 218 -2.01 0.90 -27.48
N ILE A 219 -0.81 1.05 -28.05
CA ILE A 219 0.26 1.86 -27.48
C ILE A 219 0.27 3.17 -28.28
N PRO A 220 -0.19 4.29 -27.71
CA PRO A 220 -0.13 5.57 -28.40
C PRO A 220 1.33 5.98 -28.70
N ALA A 221 1.51 6.80 -29.72
CA ALA A 221 2.83 7.28 -30.11
C ALA A 221 3.49 8.06 -28.96
N ASN A 222 4.80 7.86 -28.76
CA ASN A 222 5.54 8.55 -27.72
C ASN A 222 5.53 10.07 -27.96
N GLU A 223 5.01 10.82 -26.99
CA GLU A 223 4.89 12.29 -27.03
C GLU A 223 5.93 13.00 -26.14
N GLY A 224 6.84 12.25 -25.52
CA GLY A 224 7.88 12.76 -24.64
C GLY A 224 8.19 11.81 -23.48
N PRO A 225 9.15 12.20 -22.63
CA PRO A 225 9.59 11.37 -21.51
C PRO A 225 8.43 10.96 -20.61
N GLY A 226 8.26 9.64 -20.42
CA GLY A 226 7.18 9.04 -19.64
C GLY A 226 5.76 9.26 -20.19
N LYS A 227 5.56 9.77 -21.41
CA LYS A 227 4.24 10.00 -22.02
C LYS A 227 4.05 9.14 -23.26
N TYR A 228 3.24 8.09 -23.13
CA TYR A 228 2.96 7.06 -24.13
C TYR A 228 4.21 6.31 -24.63
N GLY A 229 4.05 5.42 -25.61
CA GLY A 229 5.09 4.45 -25.98
C GLY A 229 5.41 3.46 -24.85
N PHE A 230 6.46 2.65 -25.04
CA PHE A 230 6.91 1.70 -24.01
C PHE A 230 7.42 2.39 -22.72
N GLU A 231 7.98 3.59 -22.85
CA GLU A 231 8.39 4.40 -21.70
C GLU A 231 7.18 4.82 -20.85
N GLY A 232 6.10 5.27 -21.50
CA GLY A 232 4.82 5.56 -20.85
C GLY A 232 4.16 4.33 -20.22
N VAL A 233 4.32 3.15 -20.83
CA VAL A 233 3.87 1.87 -20.23
C VAL A 233 4.64 1.56 -18.94
N LEU A 234 5.96 1.76 -18.92
CA LEU A 234 6.78 1.54 -17.72
C LEU A 234 6.45 2.58 -16.62
N ARG A 235 6.26 3.84 -17.01
CA ARG A 235 5.82 4.92 -16.11
C ARG A 235 4.43 4.64 -15.52
N GLY A 236 3.49 4.20 -16.37
CA GLY A 236 2.18 3.74 -15.95
C GLY A 236 2.28 2.57 -14.97
N ALA A 237 3.17 1.59 -15.22
CA ALA A 237 3.37 0.44 -14.34
C ALA A 237 3.86 0.86 -12.94
N ALA A 238 4.80 1.81 -12.89
CA ALA A 238 5.28 2.41 -11.65
C ALA A 238 4.17 3.15 -10.88
N MET A 239 3.26 3.84 -11.59
CA MET A 239 2.13 4.55 -10.97
C MET A 239 1.07 3.57 -10.44
N VAL A 240 0.62 2.61 -11.26
CA VAL A 240 -0.38 1.61 -10.85
C VAL A 240 0.16 0.53 -9.93
N PHE A 241 1.48 0.47 -9.70
CA PHE A 241 2.06 -0.34 -8.64
C PHE A 241 1.40 -0.05 -7.28
N PHE A 242 0.99 1.20 -7.05
CA PHE A 242 0.21 1.59 -5.88
C PHE A 242 -1.03 0.71 -5.66
N ALA A 243 -1.70 0.29 -6.75
CA ALA A 243 -2.89 -0.55 -6.68
C ALA A 243 -2.59 -1.95 -6.15
N TYR A 244 -1.34 -2.44 -6.22
CA TYR A 244 -0.96 -3.76 -5.75
C TYR A 244 -0.49 -3.81 -4.29
N ILE A 245 -0.29 -2.65 -3.66
CA ILE A 245 0.15 -2.57 -2.27
C ILE A 245 -0.97 -3.13 -1.38
N GLY A 246 -0.62 -4.10 -0.52
CA GLY A 246 -1.55 -4.67 0.46
C GLY A 246 -1.58 -6.19 0.50
N PHE A 247 -1.06 -6.92 -0.50
CA PHE A 247 -1.03 -8.38 -0.43
C PHE A 247 -0.14 -8.86 0.74
N GLU A 248 0.89 -8.08 1.08
CA GLU A 248 1.77 -8.26 2.22
C GLU A 248 1.09 -8.02 3.56
N ALA A 249 -0.07 -7.34 3.60
CA ALA A 249 -0.86 -7.21 4.82
C ALA A 249 -1.32 -8.57 5.38
N VAL A 250 -1.42 -9.59 4.52
CA VAL A 250 -1.65 -10.98 4.94
C VAL A 250 -0.60 -11.44 5.94
N SER A 251 0.67 -11.03 5.78
CA SER A 251 1.77 -11.34 6.71
C SER A 251 1.53 -10.86 8.14
N VAL A 252 0.80 -9.77 8.32
CA VAL A 252 0.46 -9.22 9.64
C VAL A 252 -0.51 -10.12 10.39
N ALA A 253 -1.37 -10.85 9.67
CA ALA A 253 -2.34 -11.79 10.22
C ALA A 253 -1.77 -13.20 10.46
N ALA A 254 -0.44 -13.38 10.38
CA ALA A 254 0.22 -14.68 10.61
C ALA A 254 -0.18 -15.32 11.94
N GLN A 255 -0.32 -14.54 13.01
CA GLN A 255 -0.69 -15.03 14.33
C GLN A 255 -2.16 -15.47 14.45
N GLU A 256 -3.03 -14.96 13.57
CA GLU A 256 -4.46 -15.29 13.52
C GLU A 256 -4.76 -16.45 12.55
N SER A 257 -3.75 -16.94 11.83
CA SER A 257 -3.87 -18.04 10.87
C SER A 257 -3.84 -19.42 11.53
N HIS A 258 -4.69 -20.34 11.06
CA HIS A 258 -4.72 -21.73 11.54
C HIS A 258 -3.43 -22.49 11.22
N ARG A 259 -2.95 -22.40 9.97
CA ARG A 259 -1.70 -23.03 9.51
C ARG A 259 -0.87 -21.99 8.74
N PRO A 260 -0.16 -21.09 9.43
CA PRO A 260 0.57 -19.98 8.79
C PRO A 260 1.52 -20.44 7.68
N GLN A 261 2.17 -21.59 7.87
CA GLN A 261 3.14 -22.16 6.93
C GLN A 261 2.57 -22.43 5.53
N ARG A 262 1.28 -22.75 5.43
CA ARG A 262 0.61 -23.10 4.17
C ARG A 262 -0.38 -22.03 3.75
N ASP A 263 -1.16 -21.52 4.70
CA ASP A 263 -2.29 -20.65 4.41
C ASP A 263 -1.81 -19.22 4.04
N MET A 264 -0.64 -18.79 4.53
CA MET A 264 -0.08 -17.47 4.22
C MET A 264 0.39 -17.37 2.76
N PRO A 265 1.24 -18.28 2.23
CA PRO A 265 1.58 -18.29 0.81
C PRO A 265 0.35 -18.28 -0.11
N ILE A 266 -0.66 -19.11 0.20
CA ILE A 266 -1.90 -19.20 -0.58
C ILE A 266 -2.65 -17.86 -0.53
N GLY A 267 -2.81 -17.29 0.67
CA GLY A 267 -3.48 -16.00 0.86
C GLY A 267 -2.87 -14.87 0.03
N MET A 268 -1.54 -14.76 0.06
CA MET A 268 -0.77 -13.72 -0.64
C MET A 268 -0.82 -13.89 -2.16
N LEU A 269 -0.51 -15.08 -2.67
CA LEU A 269 -0.46 -15.31 -4.12
C LEU A 269 -1.85 -15.28 -4.75
N LEU A 270 -2.85 -15.88 -4.10
CA LEU A 270 -4.21 -15.91 -4.65
C LEU A 270 -4.85 -14.52 -4.65
N SER A 271 -4.62 -13.70 -3.62
CA SER A 271 -5.13 -12.33 -3.59
C SER A 271 -4.49 -11.48 -4.70
N LEU A 272 -3.17 -11.62 -4.92
CA LEU A 272 -2.48 -10.95 -6.02
C LEU A 272 -3.02 -11.34 -7.40
N VAL A 273 -3.20 -12.63 -7.66
CA VAL A 273 -3.72 -13.13 -8.94
C VAL A 273 -5.14 -12.62 -9.19
N VAL A 274 -6.02 -12.73 -8.20
CA VAL A 274 -7.42 -12.26 -8.31
C VAL A 274 -7.45 -10.75 -8.58
N CYS A 275 -6.70 -9.95 -7.82
CA CYS A 275 -6.66 -8.50 -8.04
C CYS A 275 -6.09 -8.15 -9.42
N THR A 276 -5.07 -8.87 -9.89
CA THR A 276 -4.49 -8.66 -11.23
C THR A 276 -5.51 -8.85 -12.34
N VAL A 277 -6.26 -9.95 -12.29
CA VAL A 277 -7.30 -10.24 -13.30
C VAL A 277 -8.37 -9.15 -13.27
N LEU A 278 -8.83 -8.77 -12.07
CA LEU A 278 -9.83 -7.71 -11.91
C LEU A 278 -9.32 -6.36 -12.42
N TYR A 279 -8.05 -6.03 -12.19
CA TYR A 279 -7.48 -4.74 -12.58
C TYR A 279 -7.32 -4.62 -14.10
N ILE A 280 -6.78 -5.66 -14.75
CA ILE A 280 -6.65 -5.68 -16.20
C ILE A 280 -8.04 -5.64 -16.85
N ALA A 281 -9.01 -6.41 -16.35
CA ALA A 281 -10.37 -6.41 -16.88
C ALA A 281 -11.07 -5.06 -16.70
N MET A 282 -10.94 -4.43 -15.53
CA MET A 282 -11.49 -3.11 -15.25
C MET A 282 -10.85 -2.04 -16.15
N ALA A 283 -9.52 -2.06 -16.29
CA ALA A 283 -8.81 -1.12 -17.15
C ALA A 283 -9.18 -1.29 -18.64
N ALA A 284 -9.37 -2.53 -19.10
CA ALA A 284 -9.87 -2.83 -20.44
C ALA A 284 -11.28 -2.25 -20.65
N VAL A 285 -12.20 -2.46 -19.71
CA VAL A 285 -13.56 -1.91 -19.78
C VAL A 285 -13.54 -0.38 -19.75
N MET A 286 -12.79 0.25 -18.84
CA MET A 286 -12.71 1.71 -18.75
C MET A 286 -12.19 2.36 -20.04
N THR A 287 -11.07 1.85 -20.56
CA THR A 287 -10.47 2.36 -21.82
C THR A 287 -11.25 1.96 -23.06
N GLY A 288 -12.13 0.96 -22.96
CA GLY A 288 -13.04 0.54 -24.02
C GLY A 288 -14.34 1.33 -24.06
N LEU A 289 -14.84 1.80 -22.90
CA LEU A 289 -16.06 2.60 -22.80
C LEU A 289 -15.86 4.03 -23.30
N VAL A 290 -14.69 4.62 -23.10
CA VAL A 290 -14.41 6.02 -23.45
C VAL A 290 -12.93 6.17 -23.86
N PRO A 291 -12.61 7.10 -24.78
CA PRO A 291 -11.22 7.41 -25.12
C PRO A 291 -10.38 7.68 -23.88
N TYR A 292 -9.18 7.09 -23.82
CA TYR A 292 -8.31 7.14 -22.64
C TYR A 292 -7.97 8.57 -22.19
N THR A 293 -7.96 9.54 -23.10
CA THR A 293 -7.70 10.96 -22.82
C THR A 293 -8.73 11.60 -21.90
N LEU A 294 -9.95 11.05 -21.82
CA LEU A 294 -11.02 11.54 -20.95
C LEU A 294 -11.02 10.89 -19.57
N LEU A 295 -10.18 9.87 -19.35
CA LEU A 295 -10.11 9.16 -18.06
C LEU A 295 -9.28 9.89 -16.99
N GLY A 296 -8.65 11.03 -17.31
CA GLY A 296 -7.84 11.83 -16.38
C GLY A 296 -8.67 12.66 -15.38
N THR A 297 -9.70 12.06 -14.78
CA THR A 297 -10.64 12.69 -13.85
C THR A 297 -10.42 12.19 -12.42
N ALA A 298 -11.08 12.79 -11.42
CA ALA A 298 -10.95 12.36 -10.03
C ALA A 298 -11.74 11.06 -9.73
N GLU A 299 -12.64 10.67 -10.64
CA GLU A 299 -13.61 9.58 -10.54
C GLU A 299 -13.71 8.78 -11.86
N PRO A 300 -12.60 8.29 -12.43
CA PRO A 300 -12.56 7.81 -13.81
C PRO A 300 -13.49 6.62 -14.11
N VAL A 301 -13.81 5.80 -13.11
CA VAL A 301 -14.80 4.73 -13.27
C VAL A 301 -16.19 5.31 -13.55
N VAL A 302 -16.57 6.37 -12.81
CA VAL A 302 -17.83 7.09 -13.02
C VAL A 302 -17.81 7.78 -14.38
N THR A 303 -16.71 8.43 -14.74
CA THR A 303 -16.55 9.07 -16.05
C THR A 303 -16.75 8.09 -17.21
N ALA A 304 -16.15 6.88 -17.12
CA ALA A 304 -16.32 5.85 -18.14
C ALA A 304 -17.77 5.33 -18.23
N VAL A 305 -18.42 5.11 -17.09
CA VAL A 305 -19.81 4.64 -17.01
C VAL A 305 -20.80 5.71 -17.50
N ALA A 306 -20.56 6.98 -17.16
CA ALA A 306 -21.42 8.10 -17.51
C ALA A 306 -21.41 8.44 -19.01
N ALA A 307 -20.38 8.00 -19.76
CA ALA A 307 -20.32 8.15 -21.21
C ALA A 307 -21.42 7.35 -21.95
N HIS A 308 -22.06 6.39 -21.27
CA HIS A 308 -23.09 5.52 -21.85
C HIS A 308 -24.43 5.67 -21.10
N PRO A 309 -25.49 6.22 -21.72
CA PRO A 309 -26.79 6.41 -21.06
C PRO A 309 -27.41 5.12 -20.51
N GLN A 310 -27.12 3.97 -21.11
CA GLN A 310 -27.61 2.66 -20.67
C GLN A 310 -27.00 2.22 -19.34
N LEU A 311 -25.87 2.80 -18.94
CA LEU A 311 -25.17 2.52 -17.69
C LEU A 311 -25.40 3.59 -16.62
N SER A 312 -26.28 4.58 -16.85
CA SER A 312 -26.47 5.69 -15.89
C SER A 312 -26.91 5.23 -14.49
N TRP A 313 -27.65 4.11 -14.37
CA TRP A 313 -28.02 3.52 -13.08
C TRP A 313 -26.81 3.04 -12.26
N LEU A 314 -25.71 2.67 -12.94
CA LEU A 314 -24.49 2.17 -12.31
C LEU A 314 -23.68 3.30 -11.69
N ARG A 315 -23.82 4.55 -12.15
CA ARG A 315 -23.09 5.72 -11.64
C ARG A 315 -23.22 5.87 -10.13
N ILE A 316 -24.45 5.95 -9.62
CA ILE A 316 -24.71 6.14 -8.18
C ILE A 316 -24.19 4.95 -7.37
N ILE A 317 -24.32 3.72 -7.89
CA ILE A 317 -23.85 2.51 -7.23
C ILE A 317 -22.32 2.52 -7.12
N VAL A 318 -21.63 2.93 -8.19
CA VAL A 318 -20.18 3.09 -8.21
C VAL A 318 -19.73 4.17 -7.25
N GLU A 319 -20.39 5.33 -7.24
CA GLU A 319 -20.04 6.42 -6.33
C GLU A 319 -20.16 6.00 -4.87
N VAL A 320 -21.32 5.51 -4.45
CA VAL A 320 -21.56 5.09 -3.07
C VAL A 320 -20.66 3.91 -2.70
N GLY A 321 -20.51 2.93 -3.60
CA GLY A 321 -19.67 1.77 -3.35
C GLY A 321 -18.18 2.12 -3.26
N ALA A 322 -17.69 3.05 -4.09
CA ALA A 322 -16.34 3.57 -4.02
C ALA A 322 -16.12 4.41 -2.75
N LEU A 323 -17.10 5.22 -2.32
CA LEU A 323 -17.01 5.99 -1.08
C LEU A 323 -16.85 5.09 0.15
N ILE A 324 -17.70 4.06 0.27
CA ILE A 324 -17.60 3.06 1.35
C ILE A 324 -16.29 2.29 1.22
N GLY A 325 -15.92 1.94 -0.02
CA GLY A 325 -14.74 1.16 -0.34
C GLY A 325 -13.43 1.85 0.03
N LEU A 326 -13.25 3.10 -0.40
CA LEU A 326 -12.04 3.88 -0.15
C LEU A 326 -11.93 4.25 1.34
N ALA A 327 -13.03 4.64 2.00
CA ALA A 327 -13.04 4.89 3.44
C ALA A 327 -12.64 3.63 4.24
N SER A 328 -13.07 2.46 3.77
CA SER A 328 -12.66 1.17 4.33
C SER A 328 -11.15 0.94 4.26
N VAL A 329 -10.47 1.31 3.16
CA VAL A 329 -9.01 1.18 3.04
C VAL A 329 -8.29 2.18 3.93
N VAL A 330 -8.71 3.45 3.96
CA VAL A 330 -8.14 4.47 4.87
C VAL A 330 -8.19 3.97 6.30
N LEU A 331 -9.32 3.39 6.71
CA LEU A 331 -9.48 2.83 8.05
C LEU A 331 -8.50 1.67 8.33
N VAL A 332 -8.22 0.80 7.35
CA VAL A 332 -7.22 -0.29 7.51
C VAL A 332 -5.82 0.29 7.68
N MET A 333 -5.46 1.29 6.87
CA MET A 333 -4.13 1.91 6.92
C MET A 333 -3.89 2.68 8.24
N VAL A 334 -4.89 3.42 8.71
CA VAL A 334 -4.86 4.13 10.01
C VAL A 334 -4.76 3.15 11.20
N ILE A 335 -5.27 1.92 11.06
CA ILE A 335 -5.10 0.86 12.08
C ILE A 335 -3.69 0.24 12.02
N GLY A 336 -3.15 0.03 10.81
CA GLY A 336 -1.86 -0.62 10.60
C GLY A 336 -0.68 0.24 11.06
N GLN A 337 -0.72 1.52 10.74
CA GLN A 337 0.42 2.43 10.92
C GLN A 337 0.89 2.57 12.39
N PRO A 338 0.00 2.73 13.40
CA PRO A 338 0.42 2.74 14.80
C PRO A 338 1.09 1.45 15.26
N ARG A 339 0.75 0.29 14.67
CA ARG A 339 1.36 -1.00 15.04
C ARG A 339 2.82 -1.07 14.64
N ILE A 340 3.18 -0.51 13.47
CA ILE A 340 4.58 -0.42 13.04
C ILE A 340 5.38 0.43 14.03
N PHE A 341 4.86 1.61 14.39
CA PHE A 341 5.47 2.48 15.39
C PHE A 341 5.60 1.82 16.77
N MET A 342 4.61 1.03 17.20
CA MET A 342 4.70 0.25 18.44
C MET A 342 5.81 -0.80 18.39
N ILE A 343 5.98 -1.50 17.27
CA ILE A 343 7.04 -2.51 17.10
C ILE A 343 8.41 -1.85 17.16
N MET A 344 8.62 -0.78 16.38
CA MET A 344 9.88 -0.01 16.39
C MET A 344 10.17 0.60 17.77
N GLY A 345 9.13 1.11 18.47
CA GLY A 345 9.25 1.60 19.84
C GLY A 345 9.54 0.51 20.87
N ARG A 346 9.04 -0.72 20.66
CA ARG A 346 9.35 -1.87 21.51
C ARG A 346 10.82 -2.28 21.40
N ASP A 347 11.40 -2.20 20.20
CA ASP A 347 12.84 -2.42 19.97
C ASP A 347 13.72 -1.27 20.50
N GLY A 348 13.12 -0.17 20.97
CA GLY A 348 13.82 0.99 21.55
C GLY A 348 14.27 2.03 20.54
N LEU A 349 13.92 1.85 19.26
CA LEU A 349 14.32 2.76 18.18
C LEU A 349 13.52 4.07 18.16
N LEU A 350 12.41 4.12 18.90
CA LEU A 350 11.55 5.29 19.05
C LEU A 350 11.22 5.59 20.51
N PRO A 351 10.82 6.84 20.83
CA PRO A 351 10.40 7.22 22.17
C PRO A 351 9.32 6.32 22.76
N PRO A 352 9.31 6.08 24.09
CA PRO A 352 8.34 5.20 24.75
C PRO A 352 6.90 5.69 24.67
N VAL A 353 6.66 6.93 24.21
CA VAL A 353 5.32 7.45 23.91
C VAL A 353 4.59 6.58 22.88
N PHE A 354 5.32 6.03 21.90
CA PHE A 354 4.77 5.21 20.82
C PHE A 354 4.36 3.79 21.27
N THR A 355 4.75 3.36 22.47
CA THR A 355 4.38 2.04 23.02
C THR A 355 3.26 2.09 24.05
N ARG A 356 2.78 3.30 24.43
CA ARG A 356 1.70 3.46 25.43
C ARG A 356 0.36 2.97 24.90
N ILE A 357 -0.33 2.17 25.70
CA ILE A 357 -1.64 1.59 25.41
C ILE A 357 -2.69 2.22 26.33
N HIS A 358 -3.89 2.50 25.81
CA HIS A 358 -4.99 3.08 26.57
C HIS A 358 -5.49 2.08 27.63
N PRO A 359 -5.64 2.47 28.91
CA PRO A 359 -6.01 1.55 29.99
C PRO A 359 -7.39 0.90 29.79
N LYS A 360 -8.39 1.69 29.35
CA LYS A 360 -9.77 1.22 29.08
C LYS A 360 -9.92 0.49 27.73
N TYR A 361 -9.55 1.13 26.63
CA TYR A 361 -9.79 0.63 25.27
C TYR A 361 -8.73 -0.36 24.76
N ARG A 362 -7.58 -0.46 25.43
CA ARG A 362 -6.42 -1.29 25.01
C ARG A 362 -5.92 -0.96 23.60
N THR A 363 -6.11 0.29 23.15
CA THR A 363 -5.66 0.82 21.85
C THR A 363 -4.41 1.70 22.02
N PRO A 364 -3.54 1.83 21.00
CA PRO A 364 -2.39 2.72 21.03
C PRO A 364 -2.81 4.19 20.80
N HIS A 365 -3.65 4.71 21.69
CA HIS A 365 -4.37 5.97 21.55
C HIS A 365 -3.50 7.19 21.18
N ILE A 366 -2.36 7.40 21.85
CA ILE A 366 -1.48 8.55 21.56
C ILE A 366 -0.90 8.44 20.15
N ASN A 367 -0.43 7.24 19.81
CA ASN A 367 0.16 6.96 18.51
C ASN A 367 -0.88 7.16 17.40
N THR A 368 -2.09 6.62 17.57
CA THR A 368 -3.21 6.83 16.63
C THR A 368 -3.53 8.30 16.39
N VAL A 369 -3.47 9.15 17.42
CA VAL A 369 -3.74 10.60 17.27
C VAL A 369 -2.60 11.29 16.52
N ILE A 370 -1.34 11.07 16.92
CA ILE A 370 -0.17 11.67 16.27
C ILE A 370 -0.19 11.33 14.78
N THR A 371 -0.47 10.07 14.46
CA THR A 371 -0.37 9.58 13.11
C THR A 371 -1.57 9.93 12.27
N GLY A 372 -2.77 9.90 12.84
CA GLY A 372 -3.97 10.40 12.19
C GLY A 372 -3.88 11.88 11.82
N ILE A 373 -3.32 12.73 12.70
CA ILE A 373 -3.07 14.14 12.39
C ILE A 373 -2.06 14.26 11.24
N GLY A 374 -0.96 13.50 11.28
CA GLY A 374 0.03 13.50 10.19
C GLY A 374 -0.57 13.10 8.84
N ILE A 375 -1.39 12.03 8.81
CA ILE A 375 -2.09 11.57 7.61
C ILE A 375 -3.10 12.62 7.13
N ALA A 376 -3.85 13.25 8.03
CA ALA A 376 -4.82 14.29 7.67
C ALA A 376 -4.13 15.52 7.06
N LEU A 377 -2.97 15.92 7.58
CA LEU A 377 -2.17 17.01 7.02
C LEU A 377 -1.64 16.66 5.63
N LEU A 378 -1.11 15.45 5.44
CA LEU A 378 -0.63 15.00 4.13
C LEU A 378 -1.77 14.96 3.11
N ALA A 379 -2.94 14.43 3.49
CA ALA A 379 -4.12 14.37 2.65
C ALA A 379 -4.69 15.76 2.31
N ALA A 380 -4.56 16.73 3.22
CA ALA A 380 -4.99 18.11 3.01
C ALA A 380 -4.07 18.89 2.05
N LEU A 381 -2.75 18.64 2.14
CA LEU A 381 -1.73 19.51 1.55
C LEU A 381 -1.18 19.03 0.21
N PHE A 382 -1.14 17.71 -0.03
CA PHE A 382 -0.45 17.13 -1.19
C PHE A 382 -1.43 16.49 -2.18
N PRO A 383 -1.13 16.55 -3.49
CA PRO A 383 -1.95 15.95 -4.52
C PRO A 383 -1.76 14.42 -4.58
N LEU A 384 -2.74 13.74 -5.17
CA LEU A 384 -2.78 12.28 -5.29
C LEU A 384 -1.52 11.71 -5.97
N ASP A 385 -1.01 12.37 -7.00
CA ASP A 385 0.12 11.87 -7.79
C ASP A 385 1.39 11.76 -6.93
N ILE A 386 1.71 12.80 -6.15
CA ILE A 386 2.86 12.79 -5.22
C ILE A 386 2.67 11.70 -4.17
N LEU A 387 1.49 11.64 -3.54
CA LEU A 387 1.23 10.69 -2.46
C LEU A 387 1.31 9.23 -2.97
N GLY A 388 0.69 8.95 -4.12
CA GLY A 388 0.71 7.64 -4.75
C GLY A 388 2.12 7.20 -5.14
N GLU A 389 2.89 8.07 -5.80
CA GLU A 389 4.25 7.76 -6.22
C GLU A 389 5.21 7.57 -5.06
N LEU A 390 5.16 8.42 -4.03
CA LEU A 390 5.99 8.26 -2.84
C LEU A 390 5.69 6.93 -2.13
N THR A 391 4.41 6.57 -2.04
CA THR A 391 4.00 5.28 -1.47
C THR A 391 4.59 4.13 -2.28
N SER A 392 4.41 4.13 -3.61
CA SER A 392 4.99 3.10 -4.50
C SER A 392 6.50 2.99 -4.34
N MET A 393 7.21 4.12 -4.27
CA MET A 393 8.66 4.13 -4.09
C MET A 393 9.09 3.48 -2.77
N GLY A 394 8.46 3.84 -1.64
CA GLY A 394 8.75 3.26 -0.34
C GLY A 394 8.54 1.74 -0.33
N THR A 395 7.43 1.28 -0.90
CA THR A 395 7.10 -0.14 -0.99
C THR A 395 8.04 -0.90 -1.93
N LEU A 396 8.41 -0.34 -3.08
CA LEU A 396 9.38 -0.95 -4.00
C LEU A 396 10.75 -1.14 -3.33
N ILE A 397 11.20 -0.18 -2.52
CA ILE A 397 12.43 -0.29 -1.72
C ILE A 397 12.30 -1.41 -0.69
N ALA A 398 11.18 -1.47 0.04
CA ALA A 398 10.92 -2.55 1.01
C ALA A 398 10.87 -3.93 0.34
N PHE A 399 10.24 -4.04 -0.83
CA PHE A 399 10.12 -5.28 -1.58
C PHE A 399 11.45 -5.76 -2.14
N ALA A 400 12.27 -4.84 -2.67
CA ALA A 400 13.64 -5.15 -3.07
C ALA A 400 14.47 -5.67 -1.90
N ALA A 401 14.34 -5.05 -0.71
CA ALA A 401 15.03 -5.49 0.50
C ALA A 401 14.57 -6.90 0.94
N VAL A 402 13.26 -7.21 0.88
CA VAL A 402 12.75 -8.55 1.20
C VAL A 402 13.26 -9.59 0.19
N CYS A 403 13.23 -9.31 -1.11
CA CYS A 403 13.80 -10.21 -2.12
C CYS A 403 15.29 -10.49 -1.88
N ALA A 404 16.08 -9.44 -1.64
CA ALA A 404 17.50 -9.58 -1.30
C ALA A 404 17.69 -10.34 0.03
N GLY A 405 16.81 -10.12 1.01
CA GLY A 405 16.83 -10.78 2.31
C GLY A 405 16.68 -12.29 2.21
N VAL A 406 15.84 -12.81 1.32
CA VAL A 406 15.72 -14.26 1.09
C VAL A 406 17.05 -14.84 0.61
N LEU A 407 17.72 -14.17 -0.34
CA LEU A 407 19.01 -14.61 -0.87
C LEU A 407 20.09 -14.62 0.20
N VAL A 408 20.13 -13.59 1.04
CA VAL A 408 21.07 -13.49 2.16
C VAL A 408 20.79 -14.59 3.20
N LEU A 409 19.54 -14.77 3.61
CA LEU A 409 19.17 -15.74 4.64
C LEU A 409 19.47 -17.18 4.21
N ARG A 410 19.33 -17.50 2.91
CA ARG A 410 19.70 -18.82 2.38
C ARG A 410 21.21 -19.11 2.46
N ARG A 411 22.06 -18.08 2.51
CA ARG A 411 23.50 -18.22 2.70
C ARG A 411 23.91 -18.18 4.17
N THR A 412 23.30 -17.29 4.97
CA THR A 412 23.70 -17.09 6.37
C THR A 412 23.09 -18.11 7.32
N GLN A 413 21.88 -18.61 7.03
CA GLN A 413 21.18 -19.60 7.87
C GLN A 413 20.55 -20.70 6.99
N PRO A 414 21.36 -21.54 6.33
CA PRO A 414 20.89 -22.55 5.39
C PRO A 414 20.02 -23.63 6.05
N ASP A 415 20.24 -23.94 7.33
CA ASP A 415 19.57 -25.03 8.04
C ASP A 415 18.19 -24.67 8.62
N LEU A 416 17.76 -23.40 8.52
CA LEU A 416 16.44 -22.99 8.97
C LEU A 416 15.33 -23.77 8.24
N PRO A 417 14.31 -24.27 8.95
CA PRO A 417 13.19 -24.96 8.32
C PRO A 417 12.39 -23.99 7.45
N ARG A 418 12.16 -24.37 6.18
CA ARG A 418 11.43 -23.56 5.18
C ARG A 418 10.19 -24.32 4.70
N PRO A 419 9.05 -24.16 5.39
CA PRO A 419 7.82 -24.87 5.03
C PRO A 419 7.33 -24.53 3.62
N PHE A 420 7.45 -23.25 3.23
CA PHE A 420 7.33 -22.82 1.84
C PHE A 420 8.71 -22.41 1.34
N ARG A 421 9.09 -22.92 0.15
CA ARG A 421 10.39 -22.66 -0.46
C ARG A 421 10.21 -22.26 -1.91
N ILE A 422 10.76 -21.11 -2.28
CA ILE A 422 10.70 -20.60 -3.64
C ILE A 422 11.57 -21.49 -4.55
N PRO A 423 11.02 -21.98 -5.68
CA PRO A 423 11.80 -22.64 -6.73
C PRO A 423 12.81 -21.66 -7.33
N MET A 424 14.06 -22.08 -7.55
CA MET A 424 15.08 -21.23 -8.19
C MET A 424 15.18 -19.83 -7.57
N ALA A 425 15.21 -19.73 -6.23
CA ALA A 425 15.14 -18.45 -5.53
C ALA A 425 16.19 -17.42 -5.97
N TRP A 426 17.38 -17.86 -6.40
CA TRP A 426 18.39 -16.99 -6.98
C TRP A 426 17.85 -16.21 -8.18
N LEU A 427 17.06 -16.84 -9.06
CA LEU A 427 16.45 -16.21 -10.22
C LEU A 427 15.26 -15.36 -9.80
N VAL A 428 14.31 -15.94 -9.06
CA VAL A 428 13.06 -15.27 -8.66
C VAL A 428 13.33 -14.01 -7.85
N CYS A 429 14.18 -14.08 -6.83
CA CYS A 429 14.47 -12.93 -5.98
C CYS A 429 15.32 -11.89 -6.70
N SER A 430 16.25 -12.30 -7.59
CA SER A 430 17.03 -11.34 -8.38
C SER A 430 16.15 -10.60 -9.39
N LEU A 431 15.22 -11.31 -10.06
CA LEU A 431 14.22 -10.67 -10.92
C LEU A 431 13.28 -9.76 -10.12
N GLY A 432 12.93 -10.13 -8.89
CA GLY A 432 12.22 -9.25 -7.95
C GLY A 432 12.99 -7.95 -7.69
N VAL A 433 14.26 -8.02 -7.30
CA VAL A 433 15.10 -6.83 -7.09
C VAL A 433 15.24 -5.99 -8.35
N ILE A 434 15.54 -6.62 -9.50
CA ILE A 434 15.72 -5.92 -10.77
C ILE A 434 14.42 -5.24 -11.21
N SER A 435 13.27 -5.92 -11.10
CA SER A 435 11.98 -5.33 -11.47
C SER A 435 11.59 -4.18 -10.54
N CYS A 436 11.86 -4.28 -9.23
CA CYS A 436 11.64 -3.16 -8.32
C CYS A 436 12.51 -1.95 -8.68
N ILE A 437 13.80 -2.17 -8.96
CA ILE A 437 14.74 -1.11 -9.37
C ILE A 437 14.29 -0.50 -10.70
N ALA A 438 13.87 -1.32 -11.68
CA ALA A 438 13.38 -0.84 -12.96
C ALA A 438 12.15 0.07 -12.79
N LEU A 439 11.18 -0.29 -11.95
CA LEU A 439 10.03 0.58 -11.66
C LEU A 439 10.42 1.86 -10.91
N LEU A 440 11.40 1.78 -10.00
CA LEU A 440 11.95 2.95 -9.31
C LEU A 440 12.65 3.93 -10.28
N THR A 441 13.27 3.45 -11.35
CA THR A 441 13.89 4.32 -12.37
C THR A 441 12.88 5.11 -13.20
N ALA A 442 11.62 4.67 -13.24
CA ALA A 442 10.54 5.39 -13.92
C ALA A 442 9.90 6.50 -13.05
N MET A 443 10.43 6.74 -11.84
CA MET A 443 9.98 7.80 -10.95
C MET A 443 10.64 9.14 -11.28
N THR A 444 9.92 10.24 -11.08
CA THR A 444 10.46 11.57 -11.39
C THR A 444 11.59 11.97 -10.44
N ALA A 445 12.51 12.81 -10.91
CA ALA A 445 13.60 13.35 -10.07
C ALA A 445 13.05 14.12 -8.84
N HIS A 446 11.89 14.75 -8.99
CA HIS A 446 11.20 15.44 -7.90
C HIS A 446 10.79 14.47 -6.77
N ASN A 447 10.23 13.31 -7.13
CA ASN A 447 9.83 12.30 -6.15
C ASN A 447 11.05 11.64 -5.48
N TRP A 448 12.17 11.48 -6.20
CA TRP A 448 13.45 11.10 -5.62
C TRP A 448 13.98 12.11 -4.60
N MET A 449 13.84 13.41 -4.86
CA MET A 449 14.19 14.44 -3.88
C MET A 449 13.35 14.32 -2.62
N LEU A 450 12.02 14.20 -2.74
CA LEU A 450 11.12 14.02 -1.60
C LEU A 450 11.43 12.75 -0.79
N MET A 451 11.69 11.63 -1.48
CA MET A 451 12.11 10.38 -0.85
C MET A 451 13.46 10.54 -0.12
N GLY A 452 14.39 11.30 -0.71
CA GLY A 452 15.68 11.65 -0.10
C GLY A 452 15.50 12.46 1.19
N VAL A 453 14.62 13.46 1.20
CA VAL A 453 14.28 14.26 2.39
C VAL A 453 13.67 13.39 3.48
N TRP A 454 12.70 12.53 3.12
CA TRP A 454 12.09 11.59 4.07
C TRP A 454 13.13 10.63 4.67
N THR A 455 14.00 10.08 3.84
CA THR A 455 15.08 9.18 4.25
C THR A 455 16.07 9.88 5.17
N ALA A 456 16.47 11.11 4.85
CA ALA A 456 17.36 11.92 5.69
C ALA A 456 16.75 12.20 7.07
N ALA A 457 15.45 12.54 7.12
CA ALA A 457 14.74 12.73 8.38
C ALA A 457 14.73 11.44 9.23
N GLY A 458 14.50 10.28 8.60
CA GLY A 458 14.56 8.99 9.28
C GLY A 458 15.95 8.68 9.85
N PHE A 459 17.01 8.90 9.08
CA PHE A 459 18.37 8.71 9.58
C PHE A 459 18.74 9.69 10.68
N LEU A 460 18.29 10.94 10.60
CA LEU A 460 18.50 11.92 11.67
C LEU A 460 17.89 11.42 12.99
N ILE A 461 16.65 10.92 12.97
CA ILE A 461 15.99 10.33 14.15
C ILE A 461 16.78 9.13 14.68
N TYR A 462 17.25 8.24 13.80
CA TYR A 462 18.03 7.07 14.20
C TYR A 462 19.35 7.41 14.87
N PHE A 463 20.13 8.32 14.27
CA PHE A 463 21.45 8.69 14.82
C PHE A 463 21.34 9.55 16.08
N LEU A 464 20.30 10.37 16.21
CA LEU A 464 20.09 11.18 17.42
C LEU A 464 19.50 10.37 18.58
N TYR A 465 18.55 9.46 18.30
CA TYR A 465 17.80 8.75 19.34
C TYR A 465 17.98 7.23 19.27
N GLY A 466 17.68 6.62 18.12
CA GLY A 466 17.57 5.17 17.96
C GLY A 466 18.82 4.39 18.36
N ILE A 467 20.00 4.84 17.92
CA ILE A 467 21.28 4.16 18.20
C ILE A 467 21.63 4.12 19.70
N ARG A 468 21.15 5.11 20.48
CA ARG A 468 21.44 5.22 21.92
C ARG A 468 20.45 4.43 22.78
N HIS A 469 19.27 4.12 22.26
CA HIS A 469 18.17 3.49 23.00
C HIS A 469 17.78 2.11 22.50
N SER A 470 18.51 1.57 21.50
CA SER A 470 18.30 0.20 21.01
C SER A 470 18.45 -0.82 22.14
N LYS A 471 17.42 -1.63 22.36
CA LYS A 471 17.44 -2.68 23.39
C LYS A 471 18.37 -3.83 23.03
N LEU A 472 18.60 -4.06 21.75
CA LEU A 472 19.60 -5.03 21.26
C LEU A 472 21.01 -4.62 21.70
N HIS A 473 21.27 -3.31 21.78
CA HIS A 473 22.52 -2.78 22.30
C HIS A 473 22.69 -3.13 23.78
N ALA A 474 21.65 -2.90 24.59
CA ALA A 474 21.66 -3.19 26.02
C ALA A 474 21.87 -4.69 26.33
N GLU A 475 21.23 -5.59 25.57
CA GLU A 475 21.40 -7.04 25.72
C GLU A 475 22.81 -7.53 25.34
N ASN A 476 23.41 -6.96 24.28
CA ASN A 476 24.77 -7.33 23.87
C ASN A 476 25.84 -6.78 24.80
N THR A 477 25.63 -5.61 25.42
CA THR A 477 26.55 -5.07 26.44
C THR A 477 26.42 -5.77 27.79
N GLY A 478 25.24 -6.30 28.13
CA GLY A 478 25.01 -7.03 29.39
C GLY A 478 25.55 -8.46 29.43
N LYS A 479 25.86 -9.08 28.28
CA LYS A 479 26.47 -10.42 28.19
C LYS A 479 28.00 -10.42 28.20
N GLY A 480 28.62 -9.24 28.32
CA GLY A 480 30.08 -9.07 28.33
C GLY A 480 30.65 -8.60 29.67
N GLY A 481 29.90 -8.72 30.77
CA GLY A 481 30.33 -8.37 32.13
C GLY A 481 30.66 -9.58 32.98
#